data_AF-K1ZN21-F1
#
_entry.id   AF-K1ZN21-F1
#
_cell.length_a   1.000
_cell.length_b   1.000
_cell.length_c   1.000
_cell.angle_alpha   90.00
_cell.angle_beta   90.00
_cell.angle_gamma   90.00
#
_symmetry.space_group_name_H-M   'P 1'
#
loop_
_entity.id
_entity.type
_entity.pdbx_description
1 polymer ?
#
loop_
_entity_poly.entity_id
_entity_poly.type
_entity_poly.pdbx_seq_one_letter_code
_entity_poly.pdbx_strand_id
1 'polypeptide(L)'
;MKGLQDHNLRDHMSEAELIFTALAELSTRQIAETDEATGMVENEVAATKGGAIAKQARQALEAKTGKAVVSADNFLPPGRTPPPKAIKEAGKKK
;
A
#
# COMPACT_ATOMS: atom_id res chain seq x y z
N MET A 1 -7.00 4.89 7.19
CA MET A 1 -5.56 4.67 6.90
C MET A 1 -4.79 4.66 8.22
N LYS A 2 -3.72 3.87 8.34
CA LYS A 2 -3.05 3.44 9.60
C LYS A 2 -2.38 4.55 10.45
N GLY A 3 -2.71 5.83 10.24
CA GLY A 3 -2.26 6.94 11.09
C GLY A 3 -0.75 7.15 11.18
N LEU A 4 0.03 6.64 10.22
CA LEU A 4 1.49 6.73 10.23
C LEU A 4 1.96 8.15 9.93
N GLN A 5 2.96 8.63 10.68
CA GLN A 5 3.62 9.92 10.42
C GLN A 5 4.94 9.72 9.65
N ASP A 6 5.90 8.98 10.21
CA ASP A 6 7.25 8.81 9.64
C ASP A 6 7.65 7.34 9.36
N HIS A 7 6.67 6.46 9.11
CA HIS A 7 6.90 5.01 8.93
C HIS A 7 6.39 4.48 7.58
N ASN A 8 7.09 3.48 7.05
CA ASN A 8 6.73 2.84 5.78
C ASN A 8 5.42 2.06 5.91
N LEU A 9 4.43 2.39 5.09
CA LEU A 9 3.12 1.73 5.12
C LEU A 9 3.21 0.20 4.99
N ARG A 10 4.10 -0.31 4.11
CA ARG A 10 4.24 -1.76 3.85
C ARG A 10 4.65 -2.56 5.10
N ASP A 11 5.42 -1.98 6.00
CA ASP A 11 5.84 -2.62 7.25
C ASP A 11 4.66 -2.79 8.23
N HIS A 12 3.60 -2.00 8.04
CA HIS A 12 2.42 -1.97 8.89
C HIS A 12 1.19 -2.60 8.24
N MET A 13 1.29 -3.05 6.99
CA MET A 13 0.22 -3.75 6.27
C MET A 13 0.15 -5.21 6.70
N SER A 14 -1.07 -5.72 6.81
CA SER A 14 -1.31 -7.16 6.93
C SER A 14 -0.90 -7.88 5.64
N GLU A 15 -0.73 -9.20 5.73
CA GLU A 15 -0.49 -10.05 4.57
C GLU A 15 -1.56 -9.86 3.48
N ALA A 16 -2.83 -9.79 3.87
CA ALA A 16 -3.93 -9.57 2.94
C ALA A 16 -3.80 -8.21 2.24
N GLU A 17 -3.54 -7.13 2.98
CA GLU A 17 -3.32 -5.81 2.39
C GLU A 17 -2.15 -5.82 1.38
N LEU A 18 -1.04 -6.49 1.71
CA LEU A 18 0.12 -6.60 0.81
C LEU A 18 -0.23 -7.37 -0.46
N ILE A 19 -0.96 -8.48 -0.36
CA ILE A 19 -1.39 -9.27 -1.51
C ILE A 19 -2.33 -8.47 -2.42
N PHE A 20 -3.31 -7.76 -1.86
CA PHE A 20 -4.24 -6.97 -2.67
C PHE A 20 -3.56 -5.75 -3.31
N THR A 21 -2.59 -5.13 -2.64
CA THR A 21 -1.75 -4.10 -3.26
C THR A 21 -0.92 -4.67 -4.40
N ALA A 22 -0.28 -5.82 -4.21
CA ALA A 22 0.49 -6.49 -5.26
C ALA A 22 -0.40 -6.90 -6.45
N LEU A 23 -1.65 -7.33 -6.20
CA LEU A 23 -2.61 -7.64 -7.24
C LEU A 23 -2.97 -6.40 -8.06
N ALA A 24 -3.20 -5.25 -7.40
CA ALA A 24 -3.48 -4.00 -8.10
C ALA A 24 -2.27 -3.54 -8.95
N GLU A 25 -1.07 -3.63 -8.41
CA GLU A 25 0.19 -3.27 -9.08
C GLU A 25 0.44 -4.17 -10.30
N LEU A 26 0.34 -5.49 -10.13
CA LEU A 26 0.50 -6.46 -11.20
C LEU A 26 -0.53 -6.23 -12.30
N SER A 27 -1.80 -6.09 -11.94
CA SER A 27 -2.89 -5.90 -12.91
C SER A 27 -2.71 -4.60 -13.69
N THR A 28 -2.38 -3.51 -13.00
CA THR A 28 -2.09 -2.21 -13.65
C THR A 28 -0.95 -2.33 -14.65
N ARG A 29 0.18 -2.94 -14.24
CA ARG A 29 1.35 -3.12 -15.09
C ARG A 29 1.04 -3.96 -16.33
N GLN A 30 0.37 -5.10 -16.15
CA GLN A 30 0.01 -5.98 -17.26
C GLN A 30 -0.93 -5.30 -18.27
N ILE A 31 -1.89 -4.51 -17.77
CA ILE A 31 -2.79 -3.73 -18.64
C ILE A 31 -2.03 -2.64 -19.37
N ALA A 32 -1.17 -1.88 -18.67
CA ALA A 32 -0.35 -0.84 -19.30
C ALA A 32 0.58 -1.42 -20.37
N GLU A 33 1.21 -2.57 -20.12
CA GLU A 33 2.05 -3.28 -21.10
C GLU A 33 1.24 -3.77 -22.31
N THR A 34 0.03 -4.29 -22.09
CA THR A 34 -0.84 -4.79 -23.16
C THR A 34 -1.41 -3.66 -24.02
N ASP A 35 -1.77 -2.54 -23.39
CA ASP A 35 -2.32 -1.35 -24.05
C ASP A 35 -1.20 -0.46 -24.63
N GLU A 36 0.08 -0.86 -24.51
CA GLU A 36 1.27 -0.08 -24.87
C GLU A 36 1.24 1.37 -24.31
N ALA A 37 0.74 1.52 -23.08
CA ALA A 37 0.56 2.80 -22.43
C ALA A 37 1.91 3.48 -22.13
N THR A 38 2.15 4.64 -22.72
CA THR A 38 3.41 5.41 -22.58
C THR A 38 3.20 6.73 -21.84
N GLY A 39 2.01 7.33 -21.96
CA GLY A 39 1.68 8.63 -21.37
C GLY A 39 0.95 8.55 -20.03
N MET A 40 0.88 9.67 -19.32
CA MET A 40 0.14 9.78 -18.06
C MET A 40 -1.33 9.40 -18.23
N VAL A 41 -1.99 9.89 -19.29
CA VAL A 41 -3.42 9.65 -19.54
C VAL A 41 -3.71 8.15 -19.74
N GLU A 42 -2.88 7.47 -20.52
CA GLU A 42 -3.04 6.02 -20.78
C GLU A 42 -2.77 5.20 -19.52
N ASN A 43 -1.74 5.58 -18.76
CA ASN A 43 -1.41 4.93 -17.50
C ASN A 43 -2.47 5.16 -16.41
N GLU A 44 -3.16 6.30 -16.40
CA GLU A 44 -4.29 6.55 -15.50
C GLU A 44 -5.45 5.59 -15.80
N VAL A 45 -5.74 5.34 -17.08
CA VAL A 45 -6.74 4.37 -17.50
C VAL A 45 -6.33 2.95 -17.08
N ALA A 46 -5.08 2.55 -17.31
CA ALA A 46 -4.56 1.26 -16.87
C ALA A 46 -4.61 1.09 -15.35
N ALA A 47 -4.25 2.12 -14.58
CA ALA A 47 -4.32 2.12 -13.12
C ALA A 47 -5.76 1.99 -12.61
N THR A 48 -6.71 2.67 -13.24
CA THR A 48 -8.13 2.57 -12.90
C THR A 48 -8.65 1.16 -13.13
N LYS A 49 -8.33 0.55 -14.29
CA LYS A 49 -8.69 -0.84 -14.60
C LYS A 49 -8.03 -1.82 -13.63
N GLY A 50 -6.72 -1.71 -13.39
CA GLY A 50 -5.97 -2.59 -12.49
C GLY A 50 -6.44 -2.50 -11.04
N GLY A 51 -6.71 -1.28 -10.55
CA GLY A 51 -7.32 -1.06 -9.24
C GLY A 51 -8.73 -1.64 -9.11
N ALA A 52 -9.53 -1.58 -10.18
CA ALA A 52 -10.87 -2.20 -10.19
C ALA A 52 -10.82 -3.72 -10.04
N ILE A 53 -9.86 -4.40 -10.68
CA ILE A 53 -9.65 -5.85 -10.55
C ILE A 53 -9.34 -6.22 -9.08
N ALA A 54 -8.39 -5.53 -8.46
CA ALA A 54 -8.05 -5.76 -7.05
C ALA A 54 -9.24 -5.46 -6.12
N LYS A 55 -10.01 -4.39 -6.40
CA LYS A 55 -11.22 -4.05 -5.64
C LYS A 55 -12.28 -5.15 -5.73
N GLN A 56 -12.54 -5.69 -6.91
CA GLN A 56 -13.51 -6.78 -7.11
C GLN A 56 -13.07 -8.03 -6.35
N ALA A 57 -11.80 -8.43 -6.47
CA ALA A 57 -11.26 -9.57 -5.75
C ALA A 57 -11.36 -9.38 -4.22
N ARG A 58 -11.06 -8.16 -3.73
CA ARG A 58 -11.20 -7.81 -2.30
C ARG A 58 -12.63 -7.97 -1.85
N GLN A 59 -13.58 -7.38 -2.57
CA GLN A 59 -15.00 -7.44 -2.24
C GLN A 59 -15.53 -8.88 -2.25
N ALA A 60 -15.09 -9.70 -3.20
CA ALA A 60 -15.46 -11.11 -3.25
C ALA A 60 -14.95 -11.88 -2.01
N LEU A 61 -13.71 -11.65 -1.60
CA LEU A 61 -13.13 -12.27 -0.40
C LEU A 61 -13.86 -11.79 0.88
N GLU A 62 -14.06 -10.48 1.02
CA GLU A 62 -14.76 -9.89 2.17
C GLU A 62 -16.19 -10.44 2.27
N ALA A 63 -16.90 -10.56 1.15
CA ALA A 63 -18.26 -11.11 1.11
C ALA A 63 -18.32 -12.59 1.52
N LYS A 64 -17.29 -13.39 1.19
CA LYS A 64 -17.23 -14.81 1.56
C LYS A 64 -16.77 -15.06 2.98
N THR A 65 -15.92 -14.19 3.51
CA THR A 65 -15.29 -14.38 4.83
C THR A 65 -15.95 -13.59 5.94
N GLY A 66 -16.72 -12.54 5.60
CA GLY A 66 -17.28 -11.58 6.55
C GLY A 66 -16.23 -10.69 7.24
N LYS A 67 -14.97 -10.73 6.80
CA LYS A 67 -13.85 -9.98 7.39
C LYS A 67 -13.35 -8.94 6.41
N ALA A 68 -13.11 -7.72 6.89
CA ALA A 68 -12.50 -6.67 6.09
C ALA A 68 -11.03 -7.01 5.80
N VAL A 69 -10.58 -6.74 4.57
CA VAL A 69 -9.18 -6.90 4.18
C VAL A 69 -8.33 -5.74 4.70
N VAL A 70 -8.86 -4.53 4.67
CA VAL A 70 -8.18 -3.32 5.16
C VAL A 70 -8.66 -3.04 6.58
N SER A 71 -7.72 -2.84 7.50
CA SER A 71 -8.03 -2.42 8.87
C SER A 71 -7.16 -1.23 9.29
N ALA A 72 -7.57 -0.56 10.38
CA ALA A 72 -6.76 0.47 11.01
C ALA A 72 -5.60 -0.11 11.83
N ASP A 73 -5.55 -1.43 12.00
CA ASP A 73 -4.60 -2.09 12.89
C ASP A 73 -3.18 -2.01 12.35
N ASN A 74 -2.23 -2.04 13.28
CA ASN A 74 -0.81 -2.07 12.98
C ASN A 74 -0.31 -3.52 13.04
N PHE A 75 0.29 -4.03 11.96
CA PHE A 75 0.76 -5.42 11.89
C PHE A 75 2.14 -5.64 12.54
N LEU A 76 2.84 -4.59 12.97
CA LEU A 76 4.09 -4.75 13.71
C LEU A 76 3.82 -5.12 15.19
N PRO A 77 4.50 -6.15 15.74
CA PRO A 77 4.42 -6.45 17.16
C PRO A 77 5.00 -5.27 17.98
N PRO A 78 4.41 -4.95 19.15
CA PRO A 78 4.97 -3.96 20.06
C PRO A 78 6.34 -4.43 20.56
N GLY A 79 7.41 -3.90 19.98
CA GLY A 79 8.79 -4.32 20.30
C GLY A 79 9.81 -4.12 19.18
N ARG A 80 9.37 -3.87 17.94
CA ARG A 80 10.25 -3.36 16.86
C ARG A 80 10.04 -1.87 16.65
N THR A 81 10.19 -1.08 17.70
CA THR A 81 10.40 0.36 17.54
C THR A 81 11.78 0.53 16.92
N PRO A 82 11.92 1.15 15.73
CA PRO A 82 13.22 1.59 15.26
C PRO A 82 13.83 2.47 16.34
N PRO A 83 15.14 2.37 16.63
CA PRO A 83 15.76 3.22 17.63
C PRO A 83 15.48 4.68 17.27
N PRO A 84 15.12 5.54 18.24
CA PRO A 84 14.85 6.95 17.97
C PRO A 84 16.06 7.54 17.26
N LYS A 85 15.84 8.14 16.08
CA LYS A 85 16.89 8.83 15.33
C LYS A 85 17.46 9.91 16.25
N ALA A 86 18.73 9.80 16.60
CA ALA A 86 19.43 10.80 17.38
C ALA A 86 19.32 12.15 16.64
N ILE A 87 18.57 13.08 17.21
CA ILE A 87 18.54 14.47 16.79
C ILE A 87 19.96 14.99 17.04
N LYS A 88 20.75 15.20 15.98
CA LYS A 88 22.01 15.93 16.12
C LYS A 88 21.64 17.35 16.53
N GLU A 89 22.01 17.73 17.76
CA GLU A 89 21.88 19.11 18.23
C GLU A 89 22.54 20.04 17.22
N ALA A 90 21.74 20.95 16.66
CA ALA A 90 22.24 22.03 15.83
C ALA A 90 23.20 22.88 16.67
N GLY A 91 24.42 23.04 16.16
CA GLY A 91 25.51 23.69 16.87
C GLY A 91 25.12 25.05 17.44
N LYS A 92 25.46 25.25 18.72
CA LYS A 92 25.58 26.56 19.37
C LYS A 92 26.46 27.46 18.51
N LYS A 93 25.84 28.42 17.81
CA LYS A 93 26.57 29.59 17.31
C LYS A 93 26.97 30.44 18.52
N LYS A 94 28.28 30.63 18.70
CA LYS A 94 28.87 31.79 19.38
C LYS A 94 29.46 32.68 18.31
#